data_AF-A0A7S2ACP1-F1
#
_entry.id   AF-A0A7S2ACP1-F1
#
_cell.length_a   1.000
_cell.length_b   1.000
_cell.length_c   1.000
_cell.angle_alpha   90.00
_cell.angle_beta   90.00
_cell.angle_gamma   90.00
#
_symmetry.space_group_name_H-M   'P 1'
#
loop_
_entity.id
_entity.type
_entity.pdbx_description
1 polymer ?
#
loop_
_entity_poly.entity_id
_entity_poly.type
_entity_poly.pdbx_seq_one_letter_code
_entity_poly.pdbx_strand_id
1 'polypeptide(L)'
;PGRITMKPTIEQKALIKACKPGTVLLIEDGLMEVLVTEKCSEQELKVKVTRGGKLKARKGVNVPECEIDCAALTEKDIEDAEYLLKLDPPCEYICVSFAQKGQDLQELIDIMDRLKIPQEKRPKICPKIEKPQAFTNIEGIIEKSQALMVARGDLGVELGVYRVPFAQKLLITRAKQAGLFVI
;
A
#
# COMPACT_ATOMS: atom_id res chain seq x y z
N PRO A 1 10.53 -18.61 24.05
CA PRO A 1 10.79 -17.97 22.74
C PRO A 1 10.09 -18.75 21.62
N GLY A 2 9.17 -18.13 20.88
CA GLY A 2 8.53 -18.72 19.70
C GLY A 2 9.15 -18.21 18.42
N ARG A 3 9.03 -18.97 17.32
CA ARG A 3 9.40 -18.54 15.96
C ARG A 3 8.12 -18.42 15.13
N ILE A 4 7.99 -17.32 14.41
CA ILE A 4 6.90 -17.10 13.45
C ILE A 4 7.55 -17.01 12.07
N THR A 5 6.95 -17.67 11.08
CA THR A 5 7.45 -17.66 9.71
C THR A 5 6.43 -16.95 8.82
N MET A 6 6.90 -15.99 8.04
CA MET A 6 6.12 -15.37 6.97
C MET A 6 6.25 -16.22 5.70
N LYS A 7 5.30 -16.10 4.78
CA LYS A 7 5.48 -16.68 3.44
C LYS A 7 6.75 -16.02 2.82
N PRO A 8 7.52 -16.71 1.97
CA PRO A 8 8.76 -16.14 1.44
C PRO A 8 8.51 -15.34 0.14
N THR A 9 7.53 -14.44 0.12
CA THR A 9 7.26 -13.60 -1.06
C THR A 9 8.29 -12.47 -1.21
N ILE A 10 8.32 -11.82 -2.37
CA ILE A 10 9.23 -10.70 -2.65
C ILE A 10 8.97 -9.55 -1.66
N GLU A 11 7.71 -9.22 -1.43
CA GLU A 11 7.26 -8.13 -0.56
C GLU A 11 7.62 -8.42 0.90
N GLN A 12 7.44 -9.67 1.36
CA GLN A 12 7.75 -10.06 2.73
C GLN A 12 9.26 -10.07 3.00
N LYS A 13 10.07 -10.42 1.99
CA LYS A 13 11.53 -10.27 2.07
C LYS A 13 11.95 -8.80 2.07
N ALA A 14 11.34 -7.97 1.22
CA ALA A 14 11.60 -6.53 1.17
C ALA A 14 11.25 -5.85 2.50
N LEU A 15 10.12 -6.24 3.11
CA LEU A 15 9.70 -5.79 4.43
C LEU A 15 10.75 -6.09 5.50
N ILE A 16 11.21 -7.34 5.58
CA ILE A 16 12.24 -7.74 6.56
C ILE A 16 13.55 -6.97 6.32
N LYS A 17 13.95 -6.82 5.05
CA LYS A 17 15.15 -6.08 4.66
C LYS A 17 15.09 -4.61 5.10
N ALA A 18 13.94 -3.96 4.98
CA ALA A 18 13.72 -2.56 5.34
C ALA A 18 13.73 -2.31 6.86
N CYS A 19 13.46 -3.34 7.66
CA CYS A 19 13.43 -3.22 9.11
C CYS A 19 14.84 -3.10 9.71
N LYS A 20 14.96 -2.28 10.76
CA LYS A 20 16.15 -2.11 11.61
C LYS A 20 15.79 -2.23 13.09
N PRO A 21 16.75 -2.47 14.00
CA PRO A 21 16.49 -2.36 15.44
C PRO A 21 15.78 -1.03 15.78
N GLY A 22 14.71 -1.11 16.57
CA GLY A 22 13.81 0.00 16.86
C GLY A 22 12.57 0.09 15.96
N THR A 23 12.51 -0.63 14.84
CA THR A 23 11.33 -0.64 13.96
C THR A 23 10.14 -1.28 14.65
N VAL A 24 8.97 -0.65 14.57
CA VAL A 24 7.71 -1.20 15.07
C VAL A 24 7.01 -1.97 13.95
N LEU A 25 6.63 -3.21 14.24
CA LEU A 25 5.81 -4.06 13.39
C LEU A 25 4.44 -4.20 14.02
N LEU A 26 3.41 -3.86 13.26
CA LEU A 26 2.01 -4.04 13.62
C LEU A 26 1.50 -5.33 12.98
N ILE A 27 0.76 -6.14 13.75
CA ILE A 27 0.23 -7.42 13.28
C ILE A 27 -1.29 -7.43 13.50
N GLU A 28 -2.02 -7.97 12.52
CA GLU A 28 -3.49 -8.04 12.53
C GLU A 28 -4.11 -6.64 12.73
N ASP A 29 -3.93 -5.77 11.73
CA ASP A 29 -4.48 -4.41 11.69
C ASP A 29 -4.10 -3.58 12.94
N GLY A 30 -2.90 -3.84 13.48
CA GLY A 30 -2.41 -3.20 14.68
C GLY A 30 -3.03 -3.69 15.98
N LEU A 31 -3.77 -4.81 16.02
CA LEU A 31 -4.20 -5.40 17.30
C LEU A 31 -3.00 -5.90 18.13
N MET A 32 -1.96 -6.39 17.46
CA MET A 32 -0.70 -6.81 18.08
C MET A 32 0.45 -5.93 17.60
N GLU A 33 1.49 -5.85 18.41
CA GLU A 33 2.66 -5.02 18.15
C GLU A 33 3.92 -5.70 18.67
N VAL A 34 4.96 -5.66 17.84
CA VAL A 34 6.29 -6.12 18.21
C VAL A 34 7.33 -5.07 17.82
N LEU A 35 8.36 -4.93 18.65
CA LEU A 35 9.50 -4.05 18.41
C LEU A 35 10.70 -4.88 17.95
N VAL A 36 11.30 -4.53 16.82
CA VAL A 36 12.53 -5.17 16.36
C VAL A 36 13.66 -4.83 17.33
N THR A 37 14.23 -5.85 17.96
CA THR A 37 15.37 -5.71 18.87
C THR A 37 16.70 -5.97 18.17
N GLU A 38 16.69 -6.79 17.12
CA GLU A 38 17.91 -7.22 16.42
C GLU A 38 17.58 -7.64 14.99
N LYS A 39 18.44 -7.29 14.03
CA LYS A 39 18.40 -7.83 12.66
C LYS A 39 19.42 -8.97 12.58
N CYS A 40 18.95 -10.21 12.70
CA CYS A 40 19.83 -11.40 12.75
C CYS A 40 20.35 -11.77 11.35
N SER A 41 19.58 -11.49 10.30
CA SER A 41 20.00 -11.59 8.89
C SER A 41 19.10 -10.74 7.99
N GLU A 42 19.31 -10.78 6.67
CA GLU A 42 18.39 -10.19 5.69
C GLU A 42 17.00 -10.86 5.63
N GLN A 43 16.80 -11.98 6.33
CA GLN A 43 15.55 -12.74 6.33
C GLN A 43 15.03 -13.05 7.73
N GLU A 44 15.71 -12.59 8.79
CA GLU A 44 15.35 -12.92 10.17
C GLU A 44 15.53 -11.72 11.10
N LEU A 45 14.45 -11.42 11.83
CA LEU A 45 14.41 -10.37 12.85
C LEU A 45 14.15 -11.02 14.21
N LYS A 46 14.85 -10.54 15.23
CA LYS A 46 14.48 -10.77 16.61
C LYS A 46 13.60 -9.62 17.08
N VAL A 47 12.48 -9.95 17.69
CA VAL A 47 11.49 -8.97 18.11
C VAL A 47 11.09 -9.18 19.57
N LYS A 48 10.68 -8.10 20.22
CA LYS A 48 10.05 -8.10 21.54
C LYS A 48 8.58 -7.77 21.38
N VAL A 49 7.70 -8.59 21.93
CA VAL A 49 6.26 -8.28 21.97
C VAL A 49 6.02 -7.08 22.88
N THR A 50 5.45 -6.02 22.34
CA THR A 50 5.03 -4.82 23.10
C THR A 50 3.53 -4.83 23.34
N ARG A 51 2.74 -5.34 22.39
CA ARG A 51 1.31 -5.63 22.55
C ARG A 51 1.01 -7.06 22.05
N GLY A 52 0.70 -7.95 22.99
CA GLY A 52 0.44 -9.36 22.70
C GLY A 52 -1.00 -9.65 22.26
N GLY A 53 -1.24 -10.90 21.88
CA GLY A 53 -2.56 -11.37 21.45
C GLY A 53 -2.51 -12.80 20.93
N LYS A 54 -3.65 -13.30 20.45
CA LYS A 54 -3.75 -14.63 19.83
C LYS A 54 -3.48 -14.54 18.34
N LEU A 55 -2.25 -14.82 17.92
CA LEU A 55 -1.89 -14.86 16.50
C LEU A 55 -2.52 -16.08 15.80
N LYS A 56 -3.32 -15.81 14.76
CA LYS A 56 -3.85 -16.84 13.85
C LYS A 56 -3.03 -16.87 12.55
N ALA A 57 -3.30 -17.85 11.69
CA ALA A 57 -2.65 -17.92 10.39
C ALA A 57 -3.08 -16.76 9.47
N ARG A 58 -2.19 -16.41 8.51
CA ARG A 58 -2.44 -15.43 7.43
C ARG A 58 -2.83 -14.02 7.93
N LYS A 59 -2.19 -13.57 9.01
CA LYS A 59 -2.35 -12.19 9.50
C LYS A 59 -1.40 -11.25 8.77
N GLY A 60 -1.92 -10.07 8.43
CA GLY A 60 -1.15 -8.99 7.82
C GLY A 60 -0.11 -8.44 8.80
N VAL A 61 0.95 -7.89 8.22
CA VAL A 61 2.01 -7.18 8.94
C VAL A 61 2.17 -5.81 8.31
N ASN A 62 2.13 -4.78 9.12
CA ASN A 62 2.25 -3.39 8.73
C ASN A 62 3.51 -2.80 9.37
N VAL A 63 4.24 -1.97 8.62
CA VAL A 63 5.49 -1.34 9.06
C VAL A 63 5.41 0.16 8.80
N PRO A 64 4.82 0.94 9.72
CA PRO A 64 4.49 2.35 9.47
C PRO A 64 5.68 3.24 9.14
N GLU A 65 6.84 2.94 9.73
CA GLU A 65 8.04 3.78 9.66
C GLU A 65 8.95 3.46 8.47
N CYS A 66 8.65 2.41 7.70
CA CYS A 66 9.51 1.95 6.62
C CYS A 66 8.84 2.14 5.26
N GLU A 67 9.57 2.74 4.33
CA GLU A 67 9.27 2.57 2.91
C GLU A 67 9.74 1.18 2.48
N ILE A 68 8.84 0.41 1.88
CA ILE A 68 9.16 -0.92 1.37
C ILE A 68 9.49 -0.77 -0.11
N ASP A 69 10.75 -1.05 -0.45
CA ASP A 69 11.25 -1.02 -1.82
C ASP A 69 10.81 -2.29 -2.57
N CYS A 70 9.57 -2.31 -3.01
CA CYS A 70 9.00 -3.32 -3.90
C CYS A 70 8.10 -2.68 -4.95
N ALA A 71 7.84 -3.42 -6.04
CA ALA A 71 6.86 -3.00 -7.04
C ALA A 71 5.50 -2.74 -6.39
N ALA A 72 4.76 -1.78 -6.91
CA ALA A 72 3.44 -1.46 -6.39
C ALA A 72 2.42 -2.55 -6.77
N LEU A 73 2.57 -3.12 -7.97
CA LEU A 73 1.77 -4.24 -8.44
C LEU A 73 2.54 -5.54 -8.26
N THR A 74 1.96 -6.48 -7.52
CA THR A 74 2.46 -7.86 -7.46
C THR A 74 2.21 -8.57 -8.79
N GLU A 75 2.85 -9.72 -9.01
CA GLU A 75 2.59 -10.56 -10.20
C GLU A 75 1.09 -10.86 -10.36
N LYS A 76 0.40 -11.14 -9.25
CA LYS A 76 -1.05 -11.35 -9.24
C LYS A 76 -1.82 -10.08 -9.61
N ASP A 77 -1.42 -8.92 -9.12
CA ASP A 77 -2.09 -7.64 -9.45
C ASP A 77 -1.94 -7.32 -10.93
N ILE A 78 -0.80 -7.65 -11.53
CA ILE A 78 -0.58 -7.52 -12.98
C ILE A 78 -1.53 -8.45 -13.74
N GLU A 79 -1.60 -9.73 -13.38
CA GLU A 79 -2.53 -10.69 -13.99
C GLU A 79 -4.00 -10.24 -13.89
N ASP A 80 -4.41 -9.78 -12.71
CA ASP A 80 -5.75 -9.24 -12.47
C ASP A 80 -6.00 -8.00 -13.33
N ALA A 81 -5.04 -7.06 -13.39
CA ALA A 81 -5.15 -5.86 -14.21
C ALA A 81 -5.29 -6.20 -15.70
N GLU A 82 -4.47 -7.12 -16.22
CA GLU A 82 -4.57 -7.55 -17.61
C GLU A 82 -5.92 -8.21 -17.92
N TYR A 83 -6.49 -8.96 -16.98
CA TYR A 83 -7.82 -9.53 -17.11
C TYR A 83 -8.89 -8.44 -17.13
N LEU A 84 -8.87 -7.52 -16.16
CA LEU A 84 -9.84 -6.43 -16.03
C LEU A 84 -9.83 -5.49 -17.25
N LEU A 85 -8.66 -5.23 -17.83
CA LEU A 85 -8.49 -4.38 -19.01
C LEU A 85 -9.05 -4.99 -20.30
N LYS A 86 -9.34 -6.29 -20.31
CA LYS A 86 -9.91 -7.01 -21.47
C LYS A 86 -11.43 -7.20 -21.37
N LEU A 87 -12.06 -6.75 -20.28
CA LEU A 87 -13.50 -6.88 -20.09
C LEU A 87 -14.29 -6.03 -21.08
N ASP A 88 -15.48 -6.52 -21.44
CA ASP A 88 -16.47 -5.81 -22.24
C ASP A 88 -17.86 -5.96 -21.57
N PRO A 89 -18.48 -4.89 -21.06
CA PRO A 89 -17.99 -3.50 -21.10
C PRO A 89 -16.71 -3.31 -20.26
N PRO A 90 -15.86 -2.32 -20.60
CA PRO A 90 -14.64 -2.03 -19.85
C PRO A 90 -14.97 -1.58 -18.43
N CYS A 91 -14.05 -1.86 -17.50
CA CYS A 91 -14.15 -1.31 -16.16
C CYS A 91 -13.97 0.23 -16.18
N GLU A 92 -14.78 0.94 -15.40
CA GLU A 92 -14.72 2.41 -15.36
C GLU A 92 -13.56 2.92 -14.50
N TYR A 93 -13.22 2.18 -13.45
CA TYR A 93 -12.17 2.52 -12.50
C TYR A 93 -11.33 1.30 -12.13
N ILE A 94 -10.03 1.50 -11.95
CA ILE A 94 -9.15 0.57 -11.25
C ILE A 94 -8.58 1.29 -10.03
N CYS A 95 -8.78 0.69 -8.86
CA CYS A 95 -8.24 1.22 -7.61
C CYS A 95 -6.90 0.56 -7.28
N VAL A 96 -5.82 1.34 -7.23
CA VAL A 96 -4.48 0.85 -6.91
C VAL A 96 -4.26 0.94 -5.41
N SER A 97 -4.12 -0.21 -4.75
CA SER A 97 -3.89 -0.29 -3.29
C SER A 97 -2.46 0.12 -2.93
N PHE A 98 -2.28 0.63 -1.71
CA PHE A 98 -0.98 1.02 -1.15
C PHE A 98 -0.11 1.93 -2.03
N ALA A 99 -0.74 2.78 -2.86
CA ALA A 99 -0.01 3.73 -3.70
C ALA A 99 0.76 4.74 -2.83
N GLN A 100 2.08 4.82 -3.04
CA GLN A 100 3.02 5.64 -2.28
C GLN A 100 3.68 6.72 -3.13
N LYS A 101 3.76 6.54 -4.46
CA LYS A 101 4.36 7.49 -5.40
C LYS A 101 3.72 7.39 -6.78
N GLY A 102 3.93 8.41 -7.62
CA GLY A 102 3.42 8.40 -8.99
C GLY A 102 3.95 7.26 -9.86
N GLN A 103 5.11 6.68 -9.53
CA GLN A 103 5.64 5.52 -10.26
C GLN A 103 4.74 4.29 -10.12
N ASP A 104 4.10 4.12 -8.95
CA ASP A 104 3.20 3.01 -8.66
C ASP A 104 2.00 2.99 -9.62
N LEU A 105 1.52 4.18 -10.01
CA LEU A 105 0.44 4.33 -11.00
C LEU A 105 0.95 4.22 -12.43
N GLN A 106 2.21 4.57 -12.67
CA GLN A 106 2.85 4.43 -13.97
C GLN A 106 2.90 2.96 -14.40
N GLU A 107 3.12 2.03 -13.46
CA GLU A 107 3.11 0.59 -13.77
C GLU A 107 1.79 0.15 -14.42
N LEU A 108 0.64 0.64 -13.93
CA LEU A 108 -0.66 0.33 -14.53
C LEU A 108 -0.83 0.99 -15.92
N ILE A 109 -0.33 2.21 -16.10
CA ILE A 109 -0.33 2.90 -17.39
C ILE A 109 0.51 2.12 -18.41
N ASP A 110 1.69 1.67 -18.01
CA ASP A 110 2.61 0.90 -18.86
C ASP A 110 1.99 -0.45 -19.27
N ILE A 111 1.22 -1.09 -18.38
CA ILE A 111 0.43 -2.30 -18.72
C ILE A 111 -0.61 -1.97 -19.79
N MET A 112 -1.37 -0.87 -19.63
CA MET A 112 -2.36 -0.45 -20.64
C MET A 112 -1.72 -0.12 -21.99
N ASP A 113 -0.55 0.52 -21.99
CA ASP A 113 0.22 0.85 -23.19
C ASP A 113 0.73 -0.42 -23.89
N ARG A 114 1.34 -1.34 -23.13
CA ARG A 114 1.82 -2.64 -23.63
C ARG A 114 0.70 -3.48 -24.25
N LEU A 115 -0.47 -3.48 -23.62
CA LEU A 115 -1.66 -4.19 -24.12
C LEU A 115 -2.40 -3.41 -25.22
N LYS A 116 -1.95 -2.19 -25.56
CA LYS A 116 -2.55 -1.31 -26.56
C LYS A 116 -4.04 -1.04 -26.30
N ILE A 117 -4.40 -0.84 -25.03
CA ILE A 117 -5.77 -0.50 -24.64
C ILE A 117 -6.11 0.89 -25.22
N PRO A 118 -7.17 1.00 -26.05
CA PRO A 118 -7.62 2.28 -26.59
C PRO A 118 -7.96 3.27 -25.48
N GLN A 119 -7.66 4.55 -25.69
CA GLN A 119 -7.78 5.58 -24.64
C GLN A 119 -9.21 5.68 -24.09
N GLU A 120 -10.22 5.53 -24.94
CA GLU A 120 -11.63 5.53 -24.61
C GLU A 120 -12.10 4.30 -23.83
N LYS A 121 -11.30 3.22 -23.82
CA LYS A 121 -11.53 2.00 -23.04
C LYS A 121 -10.67 1.92 -21.78
N ARG A 122 -9.77 2.88 -21.54
CA ARG A 122 -8.93 2.87 -20.34
C ARG A 122 -9.76 3.20 -19.10
N PRO A 123 -9.64 2.41 -18.03
CA PRO A 123 -10.24 2.76 -16.75
C PRO A 123 -9.57 4.02 -16.18
N LYS A 124 -10.35 4.77 -15.42
CA LYS A 124 -9.84 5.85 -14.56
C LYS A 124 -9.03 5.24 -13.42
N ILE A 125 -7.86 5.81 -13.16
CA ILE A 125 -6.98 5.36 -12.07
C ILE A 125 -7.41 6.05 -10.78
N CYS A 126 -7.63 5.25 -9.73
CA CYS A 126 -8.00 5.70 -8.40
C CYS A 126 -7.00 5.15 -7.34
N PRO A 127 -5.87 5.81 -7.07
CA PRO A 127 -5.00 5.44 -5.95
C PRO A 127 -5.76 5.42 -4.62
N LYS A 128 -5.48 4.39 -3.82
CA LYS A 128 -5.89 4.29 -2.42
C LYS A 128 -4.74 4.78 -1.55
N ILE A 129 -4.97 5.89 -0.86
CA ILE A 129 -3.98 6.48 0.04
C ILE A 129 -4.10 5.83 1.42
N GLU A 130 -3.21 4.87 1.66
CA GLU A 130 -3.20 3.97 2.83
C GLU A 130 -1.96 4.16 3.69
N LYS A 131 -0.91 4.77 3.11
CA LYS A 131 0.41 4.90 3.70
C LYS A 131 0.79 6.38 3.90
N PRO A 132 1.37 6.76 5.06
CA PRO A 132 1.85 8.12 5.30
C PRO A 132 2.83 8.63 4.24
N GLN A 133 3.65 7.74 3.68
CA GLN A 133 4.66 8.00 2.65
C GLN A 133 4.03 8.62 1.38
N ALA A 134 2.77 8.31 1.09
CA ALA A 134 2.07 8.89 -0.04
C ALA A 134 1.89 10.41 0.07
N PHE A 135 1.92 10.97 1.28
CA PHE A 135 1.69 12.41 1.49
C PHE A 135 2.83 13.26 0.96
N THR A 136 4.07 12.76 1.02
CA THR A 136 5.24 13.47 0.51
C THR A 136 5.31 13.43 -1.02
N ASN A 137 4.70 12.41 -1.64
CA ASN A 137 4.71 12.20 -3.09
C ASN A 137 3.35 12.48 -3.75
N ILE A 138 2.44 13.14 -3.02
CA ILE A 138 1.02 13.22 -3.39
C ILE A 138 0.79 13.90 -4.73
N GLU A 139 1.63 14.88 -5.11
CA GLU A 139 1.51 15.58 -6.39
C GLU A 139 1.73 14.63 -7.57
N GLY A 140 2.78 13.81 -7.54
CA GLY A 140 3.04 12.84 -8.61
C GLY A 140 2.01 11.71 -8.67
N ILE A 141 1.33 11.43 -7.56
CA ILE A 141 0.16 10.52 -7.54
C ILE A 141 -1.02 11.20 -8.22
N ILE A 142 -1.35 12.44 -7.84
CA ILE A 142 -2.47 13.22 -8.37
C ILE A 142 -2.34 13.41 -9.89
N GLU A 143 -1.15 13.73 -10.39
CA GLU A 143 -0.87 13.93 -11.83
C GLU A 143 -1.29 12.74 -12.70
N LYS A 144 -1.27 11.52 -12.15
CA LYS A 144 -1.57 10.27 -12.86
C LYS A 144 -2.95 9.71 -12.53
N SER A 145 -3.77 10.45 -11.79
CA SER A 145 -5.03 9.99 -11.23
C SER A 145 -6.24 10.68 -11.87
N GLN A 146 -7.39 9.99 -11.84
CA GLN A 146 -8.69 10.58 -12.19
C GLN A 146 -9.67 10.55 -11.02
N ALA A 147 -9.34 9.79 -9.97
CA ALA A 147 -9.97 9.84 -8.67
C ALA A 147 -8.92 9.60 -7.58
N LEU A 148 -9.29 9.81 -6.32
CA LEU A 148 -8.43 9.50 -5.18
C LEU A 148 -9.28 8.92 -4.05
N MET A 149 -8.84 7.84 -3.43
CA MET A 149 -9.52 7.25 -2.29
C MET A 149 -8.73 7.48 -1.00
N VAL A 150 -9.36 8.07 0.01
CA VAL A 150 -8.83 8.12 1.37
C VAL A 150 -9.19 6.81 2.06
N ALA A 151 -8.30 5.82 1.99
CA ALA A 151 -8.52 4.49 2.52
C ALA A 151 -8.22 4.44 4.03
N ARG A 152 -9.20 4.92 4.81
CA ARG A 152 -9.11 5.15 6.27
C ARG A 152 -8.83 3.91 7.12
N GLY A 153 -9.14 2.71 6.61
CA GLY A 153 -8.89 1.44 7.31
C GLY A 153 -7.39 1.27 7.57
N ASP A 154 -6.64 0.94 6.51
CA ASP A 154 -5.18 0.82 6.57
C ASP A 154 -4.51 2.11 7.04
N LEU A 155 -4.98 3.28 6.57
CA LEU A 155 -4.40 4.56 6.99
C LEU A 155 -4.52 4.80 8.51
N GLY A 156 -5.58 4.29 9.14
CA GLY A 156 -5.76 4.35 10.59
C GLY A 156 -4.84 3.41 11.37
N VAL A 157 -4.48 2.28 10.78
CA VAL A 157 -3.46 1.37 11.32
C VAL A 157 -2.08 2.04 11.24
N GLU A 158 -1.77 2.69 10.12
CA GLU A 158 -0.45 3.26 9.85
C GLU A 158 -0.19 4.59 10.59
N LEU A 159 -1.18 5.51 10.62
CA LEU A 159 -1.03 6.81 11.28
C LEU A 159 -1.49 6.83 12.74
N GLY A 160 -2.32 5.86 13.12
CA GLY A 160 -3.18 5.93 14.29
C GLY A 160 -4.49 6.67 13.99
N VAL A 161 -5.59 6.14 14.53
CA VAL A 161 -6.97 6.60 14.26
C VAL A 161 -7.20 8.10 14.50
N TYR A 162 -6.51 8.71 15.47
CA TYR A 162 -6.67 10.13 15.81
C TYR A 162 -6.14 11.08 14.73
N ARG A 163 -5.19 10.63 13.90
CA ARG A 163 -4.61 11.45 12.83
C ARG A 163 -5.38 11.34 11.51
N VAL A 164 -6.19 10.29 11.34
CA VAL A 164 -6.96 10.04 10.11
C VAL A 164 -7.87 11.21 9.72
N PRO A 165 -8.63 11.87 10.64
CA PRO A 165 -9.47 12.99 10.24
C PRO A 165 -8.70 14.16 9.62
N PHE A 166 -7.46 14.41 10.08
CA PHE A 166 -6.60 15.46 9.55
C PHE A 166 -6.07 15.08 8.17
N ALA A 167 -5.55 13.85 8.04
CA ALA A 167 -5.10 13.31 6.76
C ALA A 167 -6.22 13.32 5.72
N GLN A 168 -7.43 12.91 6.09
CA GLN A 168 -8.59 12.91 5.22
C GLN A 168 -8.91 14.32 4.70
N LYS A 169 -8.95 15.33 5.58
CA LYS A 169 -9.21 16.72 5.15
C LYS A 169 -8.14 17.24 4.20
N LEU A 170 -6.87 16.94 4.48
CA LEU A 170 -5.75 17.31 3.63
C LEU A 170 -5.91 16.70 2.23
N LEU A 171 -6.09 15.37 2.15
CA LEU A 171 -6.19 14.64 0.89
C LEU A 171 -7.42 15.06 0.07
N ILE A 172 -8.57 15.25 0.71
CA ILE A 172 -9.78 15.78 0.05
C ILE A 172 -9.52 17.16 -0.54
N THR A 173 -8.83 18.03 0.19
CA THR A 173 -8.52 19.38 -0.28
C THR A 173 -7.61 19.33 -1.51
N ARG A 174 -6.54 18.53 -1.46
CA ARG A 174 -5.61 18.36 -2.58
C ARG A 174 -6.28 17.76 -3.81
N ALA A 175 -7.05 16.69 -3.64
CA ALA A 175 -7.79 16.06 -4.72
C ALA A 175 -8.76 17.05 -5.39
N LYS A 176 -9.52 17.81 -4.60
CA LYS A 176 -10.44 18.84 -5.12
C LYS A 176 -9.73 19.96 -5.87
N GLN A 177 -8.59 20.43 -5.36
CA GLN A 177 -7.78 21.46 -6.03
C GLN A 177 -7.29 20.98 -7.40
N ALA A 178 -7.01 19.68 -7.54
CA ALA A 178 -6.63 19.06 -8.80
C ALA A 178 -7.82 18.62 -9.67
N GLY A 179 -9.07 18.89 -9.26
CA GLY A 179 -10.27 18.51 -10.01
C GLY A 179 -10.58 17.00 -9.98
N LEU A 180 -10.01 16.24 -9.05
CA LEU A 180 -10.25 14.81 -8.91
C LEU A 180 -11.53 14.52 -8.12
N PHE A 181 -12.24 13.46 -8.53
CA PHE A 181 -13.26 12.86 -7.67
C PHE A 181 -12.58 12.20 -6.46
N VAL A 182 -13.13 12.38 -5.26
CA VAL A 182 -12.55 11.83 -4.02
C VAL A 182 -13.54 10.94 -3.30
N ILE A 183 -13.05 9.78 -2.85
CA ILE A 183 -13.77 8.75 -2.09
C ILE A 183 -13.27 8.74 -0.66
#